data_AF-A0A378A5T1-F1
#
_entry.id   AF-A0A378A5T1-F1
#
_cell.length_a   1.000
_cell.length_b   1.000
_cell.length_c   1.000
_cell.angle_alpha   90.00
_cell.angle_beta   90.00
_cell.angle_gamma   90.00
#
_symmetry.space_group_name_H-M   'P 1'
#
loop_
_entity.id
_entity.type
_entity.pdbx_description
1 polymer ?
#
loop_
_entity_poly.entity_id
_entity_poly.type
_entity_poly.pdbx_seq_one_letter_code
_entity_poly.pdbx_strand_id
1 'polypeptide(L)'
;MGVAMTGVVIPSFVVAPLLVMIFAITLHWLPGGGWNGGALKFMILPMVALSLAYIASIARITRGSMIEVLHSNFIRTARAKGLPMRRIILRHALKPALLPVLSYMGPAFVGIITGSMVIETIYGLPGIGQLFVNGALNRDYSLVLSLTILVGALTILFNAIVDVLYAVIDPKIRY
;
A
#
# COMPACT_ATOMS: atom_id res chain seq x y z
N MET A 1 5.88 8.60 15.87
CA MET A 1 5.19 9.16 14.69
C MET A 1 6.16 9.69 13.64
N GLY A 2 7.33 10.21 14.03
CA GLY A 2 8.34 10.73 13.08
C GLY A 2 8.66 9.82 11.90
N VAL A 3 9.09 8.57 12.13
CA VAL A 3 9.55 7.65 11.06
C VAL A 3 8.44 7.22 10.08
N ALA A 4 7.20 7.08 10.54
CA ALA A 4 6.08 6.74 9.65
C ALA A 4 5.59 7.96 8.87
N MET A 5 5.63 9.15 9.46
CA MET A 5 5.28 10.41 8.79
C MET A 5 6.31 10.75 7.71
N THR A 6 7.60 10.48 7.94
CA THR A 6 8.63 10.68 6.90
C THR A 6 8.38 9.83 5.67
N GLY A 7 7.93 8.57 5.81
CA GLY A 7 7.60 7.72 4.67
C GLY A 7 6.34 8.15 3.88
N VAL A 8 5.43 8.89 4.51
CA VAL A 8 4.25 9.47 3.84
C VAL A 8 4.61 10.80 3.15
N VAL A 9 5.49 11.58 3.77
CA VAL A 9 5.80 12.95 3.33
C VAL A 9 6.89 12.97 2.25
N ILE A 10 7.81 12.00 2.24
CA ILE A 10 8.85 11.94 1.21
C ILE A 10 8.23 11.41 -0.09
N PRO A 11 8.24 12.20 -1.18
CA PRO A 11 7.70 11.76 -2.46
C PRO A 11 8.47 10.59 -3.05
N SER A 12 7.80 9.74 -3.83
CA SER A 12 8.43 8.58 -4.49
C SER A 12 9.59 8.97 -5.41
N PHE A 13 9.53 10.14 -6.05
CA PHE A 13 10.62 10.67 -6.89
C PHE A 13 11.87 11.08 -6.10
N VAL A 14 11.77 11.23 -4.77
CA VAL A 14 12.92 11.45 -3.89
C VAL A 14 13.43 10.11 -3.36
N VAL A 15 12.53 9.23 -2.93
CA VAL A 15 12.90 7.91 -2.38
C VAL A 15 13.61 7.05 -3.43
N ALA A 16 13.08 6.97 -4.65
CA ALA A 16 13.61 6.06 -5.66
C ALA A 16 15.06 6.38 -6.07
N PRO A 17 15.45 7.63 -6.41
CA PRO A 17 16.84 7.95 -6.73
C PRO A 17 17.77 7.82 -5.52
N LEU A 18 17.29 8.13 -4.30
CA LEU A 18 18.10 7.95 -3.09
C LEU A 18 18.44 6.47 -2.85
N LEU A 19 17.47 5.57 -3.06
CA LEU A 19 17.70 4.13 -2.97
C LEU A 19 18.73 3.66 -4.00
N VAL A 20 18.66 4.16 -5.24
CA VAL A 20 19.69 3.89 -6.27
C VAL A 20 21.05 4.43 -5.84
N MET A 21 21.13 5.68 -5.37
CA MET A 21 22.38 6.30 -4.95
C MET A 21 23.07 5.53 -3.82
N ILE A 22 22.30 5.08 -2.83
CA ILE A 22 22.84 4.33 -1.68
C ILE A 22 23.20 2.91 -2.12
N PHE A 23 22.25 2.13 -2.62
CA PHE A 23 22.44 0.69 -2.78
C PHE A 23 23.13 0.29 -4.09
N ALA A 24 22.97 1.07 -5.16
CA ALA A 24 23.59 0.78 -6.44
C ALA A 24 24.91 1.52 -6.64
N ILE A 25 24.97 2.81 -6.33
CA ILE A 25 26.14 3.64 -6.61
C ILE A 25 27.15 3.62 -5.46
N THR A 26 26.70 3.74 -4.20
CA THR A 26 27.62 3.82 -3.06
C THR A 26 28.04 2.42 -2.60
N LEU A 27 27.05 1.56 -2.29
CA LEU A 27 27.31 0.22 -1.74
C LEU A 27 27.56 -0.86 -2.81
N HIS A 28 27.15 -0.65 -4.07
CA HIS A 28 27.26 -1.63 -5.15
C HIS A 28 26.60 -3.00 -4.85
N TRP A 29 25.60 -3.02 -3.97
CA TRP A 29 24.90 -4.25 -3.55
C TRP A 29 23.84 -4.71 -4.53
N LEU A 30 23.15 -3.75 -5.14
CA LEU A 30 21.98 -3.99 -5.99
C LEU A 30 22.10 -3.21 -7.30
N PRO A 31 21.57 -3.72 -8.41
CA PRO A 31 21.54 -2.98 -9.68
C PRO A 31 20.64 -1.74 -9.56
N GLY A 32 21.06 -0.62 -10.15
CA GLY A 32 20.32 0.64 -10.10
C GLY A 32 19.05 0.68 -10.95
N GLY A 33 18.85 -0.30 -11.84
CA GLY A 33 17.70 -0.41 -12.71
C GLY A 33 17.87 -1.50 -13.78
N GLY A 34 16.79 -1.78 -14.50
CA GLY A 34 16.68 -2.79 -15.55
C GLY A 34 15.74 -3.93 -15.19
N TRP A 35 15.35 -4.73 -16.19
CA TRP A 35 14.47 -5.88 -16.00
C TRP A 35 15.23 -7.21 -15.87
N ASN A 36 16.35 -7.38 -16.60
CA ASN A 36 17.18 -8.60 -16.64
C ASN A 36 16.38 -9.91 -16.56
N GLY A 37 15.31 -10.03 -17.36
CA GLY A 37 14.45 -11.21 -17.40
C GLY A 37 13.64 -11.48 -16.13
N GLY A 38 13.43 -10.48 -15.26
CA GLY A 38 12.74 -10.64 -13.97
C GLY A 38 13.65 -11.15 -12.85
N ALA A 39 14.97 -10.99 -12.97
CA ALA A 39 15.89 -11.38 -11.90
C ALA A 39 15.59 -10.63 -10.60
N LEU A 40 15.44 -11.36 -9.49
CA LEU A 40 15.06 -10.83 -8.17
C LEU A 40 15.89 -9.60 -7.73
N LYS A 41 17.20 -9.60 -8.03
CA LYS A 41 18.10 -8.48 -7.69
C LYS A 41 17.64 -7.14 -8.30
N PHE A 42 17.02 -7.16 -9.47
CA PHE A 42 16.51 -5.98 -10.16
C PHE A 42 15.14 -5.54 -9.66
N MET A 43 14.41 -6.42 -8.97
CA MET A 43 13.07 -6.14 -8.43
C MET A 43 13.11 -5.58 -7.01
N ILE A 44 14.15 -5.89 -6.21
CA ILE A 44 14.23 -5.50 -4.80
C ILE A 44 14.10 -3.98 -4.62
N LEU A 45 14.91 -3.18 -5.32
CA LEU A 45 14.89 -1.71 -5.16
C LEU A 45 13.55 -1.09 -5.60
N PRO A 46 13.00 -1.41 -6.78
CA PRO A 46 11.66 -0.95 -7.17
C PRO A 46 10.57 -1.36 -6.18
N MET A 47 10.59 -2.61 -5.71
CA MET A 47 9.60 -3.11 -4.75
C MET A 47 9.67 -2.37 -3.40
N VAL A 48 10.87 -2.13 -2.89
CA VAL A 48 11.06 -1.35 -1.65
C VAL A 48 10.61 0.09 -1.86
N ALA A 49 10.98 0.73 -2.97
CA ALA A 49 10.58 2.10 -3.29
C ALA A 49 9.05 2.25 -3.36
N LEU A 50 8.37 1.30 -4.01
CA LEU A 50 6.92 1.31 -4.17
C LEU A 50 6.21 1.00 -2.84
N SER A 51 6.63 -0.07 -2.15
CA SER A 51 5.97 -0.53 -0.92
C SER A 51 6.11 0.45 0.25
N LEU A 52 7.17 1.26 0.30
CA LEU A 52 7.40 2.18 1.42
C LEU A 52 6.23 3.13 1.66
N ALA A 53 5.65 3.69 0.60
CA ALA A 53 4.51 4.62 0.69
C ALA A 53 3.24 3.92 1.22
N TYR A 54 2.98 2.69 0.76
CA TYR A 54 1.84 1.89 1.22
C TYR A 54 2.02 1.43 2.66
N ILE A 55 3.22 0.97 3.04
CA ILE A 55 3.55 0.56 4.42
C ILE A 55 3.36 1.74 5.37
N ALA A 56 3.84 2.94 4.99
CA ALA A 56 3.69 4.13 5.82
C ALA A 56 2.22 4.52 6.02
N SER A 57 1.40 4.41 4.96
CA SER A 57 -0.04 4.67 5.01
C SER A 57 -0.79 3.64 5.86
N ILE A 58 -0.53 2.35 5.66
CA ILE A 58 -1.13 1.25 6.44
C ILE A 58 -0.75 1.37 7.92
N ALA A 59 0.51 1.65 8.23
CA ALA A 59 0.97 1.84 9.61
C ALA A 59 0.28 3.03 10.28
N ARG A 60 0.07 4.13 9.53
CA ARG A 60 -0.64 5.32 10.03
C ARG A 60 -2.10 5.01 10.34
N ILE A 61 -2.81 4.36 9.42
CA ILE A 61 -4.21 3.96 9.58
C ILE A 61 -4.35 3.01 10.77
N THR A 62 -3.56 1.93 10.78
CA THR A 62 -3.56 0.93 11.86
C THR A 62 -3.35 1.58 13.22
N ARG A 63 -2.39 2.50 13.33
CA ARG A 63 -2.12 3.20 14.60
C ARG A 63 -3.29 4.10 15.01
N GLY A 64 -3.87 4.85 14.08
CA GLY A 64 -5.02 5.71 14.36
C GLY A 64 -6.20 4.89 14.90
N SER A 65 -6.56 3.84 14.17
CA SER A 65 -7.65 2.94 14.56
C SER A 65 -7.36 2.20 15.87
N MET A 66 -6.12 1.78 16.12
CA MET A 66 -5.74 1.18 17.41
C MET A 66 -5.90 2.16 18.57
N ILE A 67 -5.55 3.44 18.40
CA ILE A 67 -5.73 4.45 19.45
C ILE A 67 -7.22 4.60 19.77
N GLU A 68 -8.07 4.77 18.76
CA GLU A 68 -9.52 4.92 18.95
C GLU A 68 -10.13 3.69 19.65
N VAL A 69 -9.81 2.50 19.16
CA VAL A 69 -10.34 1.24 19.71
C VAL A 69 -9.89 1.03 21.16
N LEU A 70 -8.64 1.35 21.51
CA LEU A 70 -8.15 1.20 22.88
C LEU A 70 -8.81 2.15 23.90
N HIS A 71 -9.39 3.26 23.45
CA HIS A 71 -10.15 4.20 24.28
C HIS A 71 -11.65 3.87 24.38
N SER A 72 -12.11 2.83 23.67
CA SER A 72 -13.52 2.44 23.68
C SER A 72 -13.97 1.82 25.02
N ASN A 73 -15.28 1.90 25.28
CA ASN A 73 -15.87 1.41 26.54
C ASN A 73 -15.71 -0.11 26.73
N PHE A 74 -15.78 -0.91 25.67
CA PHE A 74 -15.63 -2.37 25.81
C PHE A 74 -14.20 -2.78 26.20
N ILE A 75 -13.19 -2.01 25.77
CA ILE A 75 -11.79 -2.20 26.20
C ILE A 75 -11.61 -1.76 27.66
N ARG A 76 -12.24 -0.66 28.09
CA ARG A 76 -12.24 -0.24 29.51
C ARG A 76 -12.84 -1.33 30.40
N THR A 77 -13.96 -1.92 30.00
CA THR A 77 -14.56 -3.06 30.71
C THR A 77 -13.64 -4.28 30.74
N ALA A 78 -12.94 -4.58 29.63
CA ALA A 78 -11.97 -5.67 29.59
C ALA A 78 -10.80 -5.45 30.56
N ARG A 79 -10.32 -4.20 30.69
CA ARG A 79 -9.30 -3.83 31.69
C ARG A 79 -9.83 -3.95 33.12
N ALA A 80 -11.06 -3.51 33.39
CA ALA A 80 -11.69 -3.63 34.71
C ALA A 80 -11.88 -5.10 35.14
N LYS A 81 -12.04 -6.02 34.18
CA LYS A 81 -12.08 -7.47 34.42
C LYS A 81 -10.69 -8.11 34.66
N GLY A 82 -9.61 -7.33 34.69
CA GLY A 82 -8.26 -7.83 34.95
C GLY A 82 -7.61 -8.58 33.78
N LEU A 83 -8.13 -8.46 32.56
CA LEU A 83 -7.54 -9.14 31.39
C LEU A 83 -6.14 -8.57 31.08
N PRO A 84 -5.15 -9.42 30.78
CA PRO A 84 -3.81 -8.95 30.43
C PRO A 84 -3.84 -8.18 29.09
N MET A 85 -3.05 -7.10 29.01
CA MET A 85 -3.01 -6.20 27.84
C MET A 85 -2.77 -6.96 26.52
N ARG A 86 -1.93 -7.99 26.52
CA ARG A 86 -1.67 -8.82 25.32
C ARG A 86 -2.94 -9.49 24.78
N ARG A 87 -3.83 -9.96 25.66
CA ARG A 87 -5.11 -10.57 25.28
C ARG A 87 -6.11 -9.52 24.81
N ILE A 88 -6.12 -8.35 25.44
CA ILE A 88 -6.92 -7.20 25.01
C ILE A 88 -6.54 -6.78 23.59
N ILE A 89 -5.25 -6.62 23.31
CA ILE A 89 -4.77 -6.24 21.98
C ILE A 89 -5.13 -7.29 20.94
N LEU A 90 -4.67 -8.54 21.11
CA LEU A 90 -4.79 -9.58 20.09
C LEU A 90 -6.24 -10.01 19.83
N ARG A 91 -7.09 -10.05 20.86
CA ARG A 91 -8.44 -10.63 20.76
C ARG A 91 -9.54 -9.59 20.67
N HIS A 92 -9.36 -8.40 21.24
CA HIS A 92 -10.44 -7.41 21.36
C HIS A 92 -10.17 -6.12 20.58
N ALA A 93 -8.92 -5.63 20.53
CA ALA A 93 -8.61 -4.36 19.87
C ALA A 93 -8.23 -4.54 18.39
N LEU A 94 -7.50 -5.60 18.05
CA LEU A 94 -6.93 -5.77 16.71
C LEU A 94 -8.01 -5.94 15.64
N LYS A 95 -9.05 -6.75 15.87
CA LYS A 95 -10.11 -7.00 14.89
C LYS A 95 -10.84 -5.70 14.47
N PRO A 96 -11.38 -4.88 15.40
CA PRO A 96 -11.99 -3.61 15.03
C PRO A 96 -11.01 -2.61 14.43
N ALA A 97 -9.75 -2.59 14.90
CA ALA A 97 -8.74 -1.67 14.40
C ALA A 97 -8.25 -1.99 12.97
N LEU A 98 -8.42 -3.22 12.51
CA LEU A 98 -8.07 -3.63 11.14
C LEU A 98 -9.18 -3.31 10.14
N LEU A 99 -10.40 -2.97 10.58
CA LEU A 99 -11.49 -2.64 9.68
C LEU A 99 -11.08 -1.47 8.75
N PRO A 100 -10.60 -0.31 9.22
CA PRO A 100 -10.22 0.78 8.30
C PRO A 100 -9.04 0.43 7.38
N VAL A 101 -8.15 -0.47 7.83
CA VAL A 101 -7.03 -0.95 7.00
C VAL A 101 -7.55 -1.75 5.82
N LEU A 102 -8.54 -2.62 6.03
CA LEU A 102 -9.14 -3.43 4.98
C LEU A 102 -9.79 -2.57 3.87
N SER A 103 -10.49 -1.49 4.24
CA SER A 103 -11.07 -0.51 3.29
C SER A 103 -9.98 0.11 2.42
N TYR A 104 -8.86 0.47 3.03
CA TYR A 104 -7.75 1.06 2.30
C TYR A 104 -7.06 0.08 1.35
N MET A 105 -7.10 -1.23 1.65
CA MET A 105 -6.45 -2.25 0.82
C MET A 105 -7.03 -2.32 -0.59
N GLY A 106 -8.34 -2.11 -0.78
CA GLY A 106 -8.98 -2.17 -2.10
C GLY A 106 -8.32 -1.22 -3.10
N PRO A 107 -8.37 0.11 -2.87
CA PRO A 107 -7.68 1.08 -3.71
C PRO A 107 -6.16 0.91 -3.73
N ALA A 108 -5.55 0.46 -2.62
CA ALA A 108 -4.11 0.25 -2.56
C ALA A 108 -3.63 -0.84 -3.54
N PHE A 109 -4.36 -1.95 -3.67
CA PHE A 109 -4.04 -3.01 -4.64
C PHE A 109 -4.10 -2.51 -6.09
N VAL A 110 -5.14 -1.74 -6.42
CA VAL A 110 -5.25 -1.11 -7.74
C VAL A 110 -4.04 -0.23 -8.00
N GLY A 111 -3.69 0.64 -7.05
CA GLY A 111 -2.53 1.52 -7.17
C GLY A 111 -1.21 0.76 -7.37
N ILE A 112 -1.02 -0.36 -6.68
CA ILE A 112 0.18 -1.20 -6.84
C ILE A 112 0.24 -1.82 -8.24
N ILE A 113 -0.90 -2.29 -8.78
CA ILE A 113 -0.98 -2.90 -10.12
C ILE A 113 -0.79 -1.86 -11.22
N THR A 114 -1.42 -0.69 -11.09
CA THR A 114 -1.22 0.43 -12.02
C THR A 114 0.22 0.96 -11.95
N GLY A 115 0.90 0.69 -10.84
CA GLY A 115 2.30 1.02 -10.65
C GLY A 115 2.52 2.50 -10.42
N SER A 116 3.76 2.94 -10.67
CA SER A 116 4.14 4.33 -10.52
C SER A 116 5.08 4.70 -11.65
N MET A 117 4.61 5.59 -12.54
CA MET A 117 5.40 6.08 -13.67
C MET A 117 6.79 6.58 -13.22
N VAL A 118 6.87 7.22 -12.05
CA VAL A 118 8.13 7.71 -11.48
C VAL A 118 9.10 6.55 -11.20
N ILE A 119 8.63 5.52 -10.49
CA ILE A 119 9.45 4.36 -10.13
C ILE A 119 9.83 3.57 -11.39
N GLU A 120 8.87 3.36 -12.29
CA GLU A 120 9.08 2.68 -13.56
C GLU A 120 10.15 3.39 -14.41
N THR A 121 10.14 4.72 -14.43
CA THR A 121 11.12 5.53 -15.19
C THR A 121 12.49 5.50 -14.57
N ILE A 122 12.60 5.64 -13.24
CA ILE A 122 13.89 5.65 -12.55
C ILE A 122 14.58 4.28 -12.66
N TYR A 123 13.82 3.19 -12.55
CA TYR A 123 14.36 1.83 -12.62
C TYR A 123 14.32 1.22 -14.02
N GLY A 124 13.84 1.93 -15.04
CA GLY A 124 13.78 1.43 -16.43
C GLY A 124 12.90 0.19 -16.62
N LEU A 125 11.75 0.15 -15.95
CA LEU A 125 10.81 -0.97 -15.98
C LEU A 125 9.65 -0.68 -16.96
N PRO A 126 9.23 -1.67 -17.77
CA PRO A 126 8.00 -1.55 -18.55
C PRO A 126 6.80 -1.66 -17.62
N GLY A 127 6.00 -0.59 -17.49
CA GLY A 127 4.86 -0.57 -16.58
C GLY A 127 3.63 0.15 -17.12
N ILE A 128 2.50 -0.08 -16.47
CA ILE A 128 1.20 0.49 -16.85
C ILE A 128 1.21 2.01 -16.67
N GLY A 129 1.90 2.52 -15.65
CA GLY A 129 2.01 3.96 -15.39
C GLY A 129 2.69 4.70 -16.55
N GLN A 130 3.81 4.18 -17.05
CA GLN A 130 4.47 4.71 -18.24
C GLN A 130 3.61 4.62 -19.48
N LEU A 131 2.95 3.49 -19.73
CA LEU A 131 2.04 3.32 -20.87
C LEU A 131 0.92 4.36 -20.86
N PHE A 132 0.35 4.63 -19.69
CA PHE A 132 -0.71 5.63 -19.54
C PHE A 132 -0.23 7.04 -19.87
N VAL A 133 0.92 7.47 -19.33
CA VAL A 133 1.48 8.80 -19.58
C VAL A 133 1.92 8.95 -21.04
N ASN A 134 2.58 7.94 -21.60
CA ASN A 134 3.00 7.95 -22.99
C ASN A 134 1.80 7.98 -23.95
N GLY A 135 0.75 7.21 -23.66
CA GLY A 135 -0.50 7.24 -24.43
C GLY A 135 -1.15 8.63 -24.40
N ALA A 136 -1.16 9.28 -23.23
CA ALA A 136 -1.70 10.64 -23.10
C ALA A 136 -0.88 11.67 -23.89
N LEU A 137 0.46 11.62 -23.81
CA LEU A 137 1.34 12.53 -24.54
C LEU A 137 1.27 12.34 -26.05
N ASN A 138 1.18 11.08 -26.51
CA ASN A 138 1.06 10.74 -27.92
C ASN A 138 -0.37 10.86 -28.47
N ARG A 139 -1.34 11.27 -27.63
CA ARG A 139 -2.77 11.33 -27.97
C ARG A 139 -3.33 10.00 -28.48
N ASP A 140 -2.81 8.90 -27.96
CA ASP A 140 -3.37 7.57 -28.19
C ASP A 140 -4.58 7.37 -27.26
N TYR A 141 -5.71 7.94 -27.69
CA TYR A 141 -6.97 7.88 -26.95
C TYR A 141 -7.45 6.44 -26.74
N SER A 142 -7.14 5.52 -27.67
CA SER A 142 -7.53 4.12 -27.57
C SER A 142 -6.81 3.46 -26.39
N LEU A 143 -5.48 3.60 -26.34
CA LEU A 143 -4.68 3.04 -25.25
C LEU A 143 -5.08 3.62 -23.90
N VAL A 144 -5.22 4.94 -23.79
CA VAL A 144 -5.59 5.61 -22.52
C VAL A 144 -6.98 5.16 -22.05
N LEU A 145 -7.96 5.06 -22.97
CA LEU A 145 -9.30 4.61 -22.63
C LEU A 145 -9.31 3.14 -22.18
N SER A 146 -8.60 2.26 -22.88
CA SER A 146 -8.48 0.85 -22.49
C SER A 146 -7.86 0.68 -21.11
N LEU A 147 -6.77 1.41 -20.82
CA LEU A 147 -6.15 1.38 -19.49
C LEU A 147 -7.07 1.94 -18.40
N THR A 148 -7.83 3.00 -18.71
CA THR A 148 -8.79 3.58 -17.76
C THR A 148 -9.90 2.58 -17.41
N ILE A 149 -10.46 1.90 -18.42
CA ILE A 149 -11.47 0.86 -18.22
C ILE A 149 -10.89 -0.30 -17.38
N LEU A 150 -9.67 -0.73 -17.67
CA LEU A 150 -8.98 -1.78 -16.91
C LEU A 150 -8.82 -1.39 -15.44
N VAL A 151 -8.33 -0.18 -15.15
CA VAL A 151 -8.17 0.33 -13.78
C VAL A 151 -9.51 0.42 -13.06
N GLY A 152 -10.56 0.90 -13.75
CA GLY A 152 -11.92 0.93 -13.22
C GLY A 152 -12.45 -0.47 -12.87
N ALA A 153 -12.29 -1.42 -13.77
CA ALA A 153 -12.70 -2.81 -13.55
C ALA A 153 -11.96 -3.46 -12.37
N LEU A 154 -10.64 -3.26 -12.27
CA LEU A 154 -9.85 -3.71 -11.13
C LEU A 154 -10.31 -3.05 -9.83
N THR A 155 -10.65 -1.77 -9.86
CA THR A 155 -11.16 -1.04 -8.68
C THR A 155 -12.47 -1.63 -8.18
N ILE A 156 -13.42 -1.87 -9.08
CA ILE A 156 -14.70 -2.50 -8.72
C ILE A 156 -14.45 -3.90 -8.16
N LEU A 157 -13.59 -4.70 -8.82
CA LEU A 157 -13.27 -6.05 -8.38
C LEU A 157 -12.65 -6.09 -6.98
N PHE A 158 -11.61 -5.29 -6.72
CA PHE A 158 -10.92 -5.28 -5.43
C PHE A 158 -11.78 -4.70 -4.31
N ASN A 159 -12.61 -3.69 -4.59
CA ASN A 159 -13.56 -3.19 -3.61
C ASN A 159 -14.63 -4.25 -3.28
N ALA A 160 -15.16 -4.95 -4.28
CA ALA A 160 -16.09 -6.06 -4.02
C ALA A 160 -15.46 -7.18 -3.19
N ILE A 161 -14.18 -7.51 -3.43
CA ILE A 161 -13.44 -8.47 -2.58
C ILE A 161 -13.34 -7.96 -1.14
N VAL A 162 -13.02 -6.67 -0.96
CA VAL A 162 -12.94 -6.03 0.36
C VAL A 162 -14.29 -6.06 1.08
N ASP A 163 -15.39 -5.79 0.39
CA ASP A 163 -16.74 -5.84 0.95
C ASP A 163 -17.13 -7.25 1.41
N VAL A 164 -16.77 -8.28 0.62
CA VAL A 164 -16.96 -9.68 1.03
C VAL A 164 -16.12 -10.01 2.26
N LEU A 165 -14.86 -9.56 2.32
CA LEU A 165 -13.99 -9.77 3.47
C LEU A 165 -14.54 -9.06 4.72
N TYR A 166 -15.13 -7.88 4.57
CA TYR A 166 -15.84 -7.20 5.67
C TYR A 166 -16.96 -8.05 6.25
N ALA A 167 -17.81 -8.61 5.39
CA ALA A 167 -18.91 -9.46 5.83
C ALA A 167 -18.43 -10.73 6.57
N VAL A 168 -17.26 -11.26 6.22
CA VAL A 168 -16.65 -12.43 6.90
C VAL A 168 -16.02 -12.04 8.24
N ILE A 169 -15.34 -10.89 8.31
CA ILE A 169 -14.60 -10.45 9.49
C ILE A 169 -15.54 -9.91 10.57
N ASP A 170 -16.60 -9.21 10.18
CA ASP A 170 -17.60 -8.68 11.11
C ASP A 170 -19.01 -9.27 10.86
N PRO A 171 -19.32 -10.43 11.48
CA PRO A 171 -20.65 -11.02 11.39
C PRO A 171 -21.74 -10.20 12.09
N LYS A 172 -21.42 -9.10 12.79
CA LYS A 172 -22.42 -8.19 13.37
C LYS A 172 -23.00 -7.19 12.37
N ILE A 173 -22.41 -7.07 11.18
CA ILE A 173 -22.92 -6.23 10.08
C ILE A 173 -24.11 -6.90 9.36
N ARG A 174 -24.44 -8.16 9.71
CA ARG A 174 -25.76 -8.73 9.38
C ARG A 174 -26.81 -8.12 10.30
N TYR A 175 -27.32 -6.93 9.98
CA TYR A 175 -28.70 -6.43 10.16
C TYR A 175 -28.78 -4.97 9.71
#